data_AF-A0A537FGF9-F1
#
_entry.id   AF-A0A537FGF9-F1
#
_cell.length_a   1.000
_cell.length_b   1.000
_cell.length_c   1.000
_cell.angle_alpha   90.00
_cell.angle_beta   90.00
_cell.angle_gamma   90.00
#
_symmetry.space_group_name_H-M   'P 1'
#
loop_
_entity.id
_entity.type
_entity.pdbx_description
1 polymer ?
#
loop_
_entity_poly.entity_id
_entity_poly.type
_entity_poly.pdbx_seq_one_letter_code
_entity_poly.pdbx_strand_id
1 'polypeptide(L)'
;MKPEELRGATLLPVNIATEYGKITGEVLILPISKTRAGISEAGMSVQQKHITCLQHQFFGLDQYRIHGLSRIQGWVNADFLRRLPGGNEFERDSAQWKVFEKAMRGFVRNKVLKFLRQTASRRELRSIQYLNREIAERLRRSIRRNIEILSKAIIKTKTSSKTSQSSQHATKRENGSGHRRDRKSKTRPRDATRSVIHLKDQVLAFDIAHGGDRGQAYVETDKNGVRTVFVNMDHPMWNVEASMTPTKLRYCIRQILERSIAEDILPANPSTPEEAYSVLDALYNDALA
;
A
#
# COMPACT_ATOMS: atom_id res chain seq x y z
N MET A 1 22.45 -14.64 14.01
CA MET A 1 22.33 -14.64 12.53
C MET A 1 23.51 -15.38 11.95
N LYS A 2 23.27 -16.22 10.95
CA LYS A 2 24.36 -16.94 10.26
C LYS A 2 25.13 -15.95 9.37
N PRO A 3 26.46 -16.05 9.22
CA PRO A 3 27.26 -15.11 8.41
C PRO A 3 26.80 -14.99 6.94
N GLU A 4 26.25 -16.07 6.40
CA GLU A 4 25.69 -16.12 5.05
C GLU A 4 24.46 -15.23 4.89
N GLU A 5 23.67 -15.02 5.94
CA GLU A 5 22.44 -14.20 5.94
C GLU A 5 22.77 -12.70 5.77
N LEU A 6 23.94 -12.27 6.23
CA LEU A 6 24.40 -10.87 6.20
C LEU A 6 24.99 -10.44 4.85
N ARG A 7 25.35 -11.38 3.95
CA ARG A 7 25.88 -11.03 2.62
C ARG A 7 24.87 -10.17 1.85
N GLY A 8 25.29 -8.96 1.48
CA GLY A 8 24.49 -7.97 0.75
C GLY A 8 23.52 -7.16 1.60
N ALA A 9 23.52 -7.33 2.93
CA ALA A 9 22.74 -6.51 3.82
C ALA A 9 23.40 -5.14 4.02
N THR A 10 22.59 -4.10 4.20
CA THR A 10 23.08 -2.75 4.48
C THR A 10 22.90 -2.43 5.95
N LEU A 11 23.98 -2.00 6.59
CA LEU A 11 23.97 -1.57 7.99
C LEU A 11 23.93 -0.05 8.05
N LEU A 12 22.95 0.48 8.78
CA LEU A 12 22.76 1.89 9.03
C LEU A 12 23.00 2.15 10.52
N PRO A 13 24.14 2.75 10.90
CA PRO A 13 24.41 3.04 12.30
C PRO A 13 23.47 4.14 12.82
N VAL A 14 22.94 3.90 14.01
CA VAL A 14 22.16 4.85 14.80
C VAL A 14 23.11 5.45 15.84
N ASN A 15 23.35 6.75 15.72
CA ASN A 15 24.05 7.52 16.72
C ASN A 15 23.43 8.91 16.74
N ILE A 16 22.51 9.13 17.69
CA ILE A 16 21.71 10.35 17.79
C ILE A 16 21.87 10.90 19.20
N ALA A 17 22.37 12.12 19.32
CA ALA A 17 22.40 12.83 20.60
C ALA A 17 21.05 13.52 20.85
N THR A 18 20.54 13.37 22.07
CA THR A 18 19.34 14.05 22.56
C THR A 18 19.66 14.76 23.88
N GLU A 19 18.76 15.63 24.34
CA GLU A 19 18.91 16.34 25.61
C GLU A 19 18.93 15.40 26.84
N TYR A 20 18.34 14.21 26.73
CA TYR A 20 18.28 13.22 27.81
C TYR A 20 19.38 12.16 27.74
N GLY A 21 20.12 12.09 26.62
CA GLY A 21 21.16 11.08 26.41
C GLY A 21 21.35 10.71 24.94
N LYS A 22 22.20 9.73 24.68
CA LYS A 22 22.47 9.24 23.32
C LYS A 22 21.62 8.01 23.01
N ILE A 23 21.16 7.93 21.76
CA ILE A 23 20.56 6.75 21.17
C ILE A 23 21.62 6.10 20.29
N THR A 24 22.02 4.88 20.61
CA THR A 24 23.00 4.11 19.86
C THR A 24 22.37 2.85 19.29
N GLY A 25 22.92 2.28 18.23
CA GLY A 25 22.44 1.01 17.70
C GLY A 25 22.66 0.86 16.22
N GLU A 26 22.02 -0.15 15.65
CA GLU A 26 22.22 -0.55 14.26
C GLU A 26 20.90 -0.98 13.64
N VAL A 27 20.62 -0.44 12.45
CA VAL A 27 19.52 -0.89 11.61
C VAL A 27 20.10 -1.64 10.43
N LEU A 28 19.76 -2.92 10.33
CA LEU A 28 20.09 -3.80 9.23
C LEU A 28 18.94 -3.84 8.22
N ILE A 29 19.28 -3.67 6.95
CA ILE A 29 18.34 -3.85 5.85
C ILE A 29 18.81 -5.04 5.02
N LEU A 30 18.10 -6.15 5.12
CA LEU A 30 18.42 -7.39 4.40
C LEU A 30 18.25 -7.21 2.89
N PRO A 31 18.98 -7.95 2.05
CA PRO A 31 18.75 -7.95 0.61
C PRO A 31 17.40 -8.61 0.28
N ILE A 32 16.82 -8.25 -0.87
CA ILE A 32 15.48 -8.70 -1.29
C ILE A 32 15.39 -10.22 -1.48
N SER A 33 16.48 -10.86 -1.87
CA SER A 33 16.55 -12.32 -2.00
C SER A 33 16.36 -13.07 -0.68
N LYS A 34 16.44 -12.38 0.46
CA LYS A 34 16.35 -12.95 1.81
C LYS A 34 15.14 -12.42 2.58
N THR A 35 14.13 -11.96 1.86
CA THR A 35 12.88 -11.49 2.47
C THR A 35 12.22 -12.65 3.22
N ARG A 36 11.98 -12.47 4.53
CA ARG A 36 11.24 -13.45 5.33
C ARG A 36 9.75 -13.39 4.98
N ALA A 37 9.04 -14.49 5.22
CA ALA A 37 7.60 -14.56 5.04
C ALA A 37 6.88 -13.72 6.11
N GLY A 38 6.66 -12.44 5.83
CA GLY A 38 5.84 -11.54 6.65
C GLY A 38 6.62 -10.49 7.46
N ILE A 39 5.88 -9.55 8.04
CA ILE A 39 6.41 -8.42 8.84
C ILE A 39 6.53 -8.77 10.33
N SER A 40 5.92 -9.86 10.80
CA SER A 40 5.84 -10.19 12.23
C SER A 40 7.19 -10.31 12.92
N GLU A 41 8.26 -10.68 12.20
CA GLU A 41 9.61 -10.78 12.75
C GLU A 41 10.51 -9.59 12.38
N ALA A 42 9.99 -8.64 11.59
CA ALA A 42 10.72 -7.48 11.12
C ALA A 42 10.55 -6.29 12.09
N GLY A 43 11.38 -5.28 11.90
CA GLY A 43 11.39 -4.07 12.72
C GLY A 43 12.58 -4.03 13.68
N MET A 44 12.57 -3.01 14.53
CA MET A 44 13.68 -2.70 15.42
C MET A 44 13.32 -3.02 16.87
N SER A 45 14.30 -3.53 17.61
CA SER A 45 14.19 -3.73 19.05
C SER A 45 14.66 -2.48 19.79
N VAL A 46 13.94 -2.07 20.82
CA VAL A 46 14.35 -0.96 21.71
C VAL A 46 14.86 -1.53 23.01
N GLN A 47 16.09 -1.15 23.36
CA GLN A 47 16.83 -1.62 24.50
C GLN A 47 17.07 -0.48 25.50
N GLN A 48 17.07 -0.82 26.78
CA GLN A 48 17.60 0.02 27.83
C GLN A 48 18.67 -0.78 28.57
N LYS A 49 19.89 -0.25 28.68
CA LYS A 49 21.04 -0.95 29.27
C LYS A 49 21.22 -2.33 28.64
N HIS A 50 21.06 -2.42 27.32
CA HIS A 50 21.11 -3.65 26.52
C HIS A 50 20.01 -4.70 26.82
N ILE A 51 18.99 -4.36 27.60
CA ILE A 51 17.83 -5.23 27.84
C ILE A 51 16.75 -4.85 26.83
N THR A 52 16.34 -5.78 25.98
CA THR A 52 15.24 -5.58 25.01
C THR A 52 13.92 -5.43 25.74
N CYS A 53 13.26 -4.30 25.52
CA CYS A 53 11.99 -3.98 26.15
C CYS A 53 10.86 -3.93 25.11
N LEU A 54 11.11 -3.33 23.94
CA LEU A 54 10.17 -3.36 22.82
C LEU A 54 10.77 -4.11 21.64
N GLN A 55 9.93 -4.80 20.89
CA GLN A 55 10.28 -5.50 19.66
C GLN A 55 9.42 -5.02 18.50
N HIS A 56 9.85 -5.31 17.27
CA HIS A 56 9.08 -5.07 16.05
C HIS A 56 8.64 -3.61 15.82
N GLN A 57 9.47 -2.65 16.25
CA GLN A 57 9.16 -1.23 16.12
C GLN A 57 9.60 -0.70 14.77
N PHE A 58 8.67 -0.07 14.04
CA PHE A 58 8.93 0.58 12.75
C PHE A 58 8.97 2.11 12.82
N PHE A 59 8.63 2.68 13.97
CA PHE A 59 8.60 4.12 14.21
C PHE A 59 7.84 4.89 13.11
N GLY A 60 6.69 4.36 12.71
CA GLY A 60 5.81 4.95 11.71
C GLY A 60 6.13 4.61 10.25
N LEU A 61 7.12 3.76 9.95
CA LEU A 61 7.31 3.29 8.57
C LEU A 61 6.19 2.38 8.08
N ASP A 62 5.61 1.61 8.98
CA ASP A 62 4.42 0.79 8.82
C ASP A 62 3.22 1.57 8.27
N GLN A 63 3.16 2.88 8.53
CA GLN A 63 2.13 3.77 8.02
C GLN A 63 2.32 4.13 6.54
N TYR A 64 3.54 3.99 6.01
CA TYR A 64 3.85 4.30 4.63
C TYR A 64 3.87 3.02 3.79
N ARG A 65 3.31 3.11 2.59
CA ARG A 65 3.29 2.02 1.60
C ARG A 65 4.64 1.90 0.92
N ILE A 66 5.61 1.32 1.63
CA ILE A 66 6.99 1.21 1.16
C ILE A 66 7.35 -0.25 0.99
N HIS A 67 7.99 -0.56 -0.13
CA HIS A 67 8.52 -1.89 -0.35
C HIS A 67 9.71 -2.22 0.54
N GLY A 68 9.69 -3.40 1.15
CA GLY A 68 10.81 -3.92 1.94
C GLY A 68 10.77 -3.64 3.45
N LEU A 69 9.62 -3.34 4.05
CA LEU A 69 9.48 -3.24 5.52
C LEU A 69 9.90 -4.54 6.22
N SER A 70 9.53 -5.70 5.66
CA SER A 70 9.91 -7.04 6.14
C SER A 70 11.42 -7.31 6.11
N ARG A 71 12.21 -6.45 5.47
CA ARG A 71 13.67 -6.56 5.38
C ARG A 71 14.39 -5.75 6.47
N ILE A 72 13.67 -4.92 7.21
CA ILE A 72 14.22 -4.09 8.28
C ILE A 72 14.38 -4.97 9.51
N GLN A 73 15.59 -4.98 10.05
CA GLN A 73 15.91 -5.55 11.36
C GLN A 73 16.83 -4.58 12.08
N GLY A 74 16.95 -4.70 13.39
CA GLY A 74 17.92 -3.92 14.12
C GLY A 74 17.59 -3.77 15.58
N TRP A 75 18.44 -3.03 16.26
CA TRP A 75 18.26 -2.70 17.65
C TRP A 75 18.75 -1.28 17.90
N VAL A 76 18.14 -0.62 18.88
CA VAL A 76 18.56 0.68 19.39
C VAL A 76 18.57 0.64 20.90
N ASN A 77 19.63 1.17 21.50
CA ASN A 77 19.78 1.33 22.93
C ASN A 77 19.57 2.81 23.32
N ALA A 78 18.73 3.03 24.33
CA ALA A 78 18.43 4.33 24.89
C ALA A 78 18.30 4.21 26.42
N ASP A 79 19.41 4.41 27.13
CA ASP A 79 19.49 4.16 28.58
C ASP A 79 18.66 5.12 29.43
N PHE A 80 18.32 6.29 28.88
CA PHE A 80 17.58 7.35 29.55
C PHE A 80 16.06 7.13 29.55
N LEU A 81 15.54 6.12 28.84
CA LEU A 81 14.11 5.80 28.83
C LEU A 81 13.70 5.11 30.13
N ARG A 82 12.56 5.48 30.70
CA ARG A 82 12.04 4.84 31.91
C ARG A 82 11.18 3.62 31.56
N ARG A 83 11.58 2.45 32.07
CA ARG A 83 10.81 1.20 31.95
C ARG A 83 9.66 1.15 32.93
N LEU A 84 8.53 0.60 32.50
CA LEU A 84 7.40 0.30 33.36
C LEU A 84 7.66 -0.97 34.19
N PRO A 85 6.98 -1.13 35.35
CA PRO A 85 6.96 -2.39 36.09
C PRO A 85 6.48 -3.53 35.17
N GLY A 86 7.31 -4.55 34.99
CA GLY A 86 7.08 -5.62 34.00
C GLY A 86 8.14 -5.68 32.89
N GLY A 87 8.95 -4.62 32.72
CA GLY A 87 10.20 -4.65 31.94
C GLY A 87 10.06 -4.69 30.41
N ASN A 88 8.85 -4.93 29.89
CA ASN A 88 8.57 -5.07 28.46
C ASN A 88 7.95 -3.81 27.83
N GLU A 89 7.95 -2.69 28.55
CA GLU A 89 7.39 -1.45 28.04
C GLU A 89 8.04 -0.21 28.67
N PHE A 90 7.89 0.93 28.00
CA PHE A 90 8.38 2.23 28.44
C PHE A 90 7.24 3.17 28.78
N GLU A 91 7.50 4.11 29.70
CA GLU A 91 6.57 5.17 30.06
C GLU A 91 6.40 6.16 28.89
N ARG A 92 5.27 6.05 28.15
CA ARG A 92 5.02 6.80 26.90
C ARG A 92 4.73 8.29 27.11
N ASP A 93 4.18 8.67 28.26
CA ASP A 93 3.80 10.06 28.54
C ASP A 93 4.99 10.95 28.89
N SER A 94 6.12 10.33 29.21
CA SER A 94 7.37 10.99 29.60
C SER A 94 7.94 11.88 28.49
N ALA A 95 8.60 12.97 28.89
CA ALA A 95 9.30 13.85 27.95
C ALA A 95 10.43 13.10 27.20
N GLN A 96 11.11 12.19 27.91
CA GLN A 96 12.14 11.30 27.37
C GLN A 96 11.60 10.45 26.21
N TRP A 97 10.43 9.83 26.38
CA TRP A 97 9.81 9.01 25.33
C TRP A 97 9.47 9.84 24.11
N LYS A 98 8.84 11.01 24.29
CA LYS A 98 8.43 11.89 23.17
C LYS A 98 9.63 12.34 22.34
N VAL A 99 10.74 12.70 22.98
CA VAL A 99 11.99 13.09 22.30
C VAL A 99 12.62 11.91 21.57
N PHE A 100 12.68 10.74 22.23
CA PHE A 100 13.17 9.52 21.62
C PHE A 100 12.37 9.13 20.38
N GLU A 101 11.04 9.08 20.49
CA GLU A 101 10.16 8.70 19.39
C GLU A 101 10.29 9.66 18.21
N LYS A 102 10.36 10.98 18.49
CA LYS A 102 10.57 12.00 17.46
C LYS A 102 11.92 11.83 16.75
N ALA A 103 13.00 11.58 17.50
CA ALA A 103 14.33 11.36 16.96
C ALA A 103 14.38 10.10 16.09
N MET A 104 13.79 9.00 16.55
CA MET A 104 13.71 7.75 15.81
C MET A 104 12.86 7.89 14.54
N ARG A 105 11.68 8.50 14.62
CA ARG A 105 10.84 8.82 13.44
C ARG A 105 11.62 9.62 12.40
N GLY A 106 12.40 10.62 12.85
CA GLY A 106 13.27 11.42 11.99
C GLY A 106 14.37 10.60 11.31
N PHE A 107 15.11 9.80 12.08
CA PHE A 107 16.16 8.92 11.56
C PHE A 107 15.61 7.95 10.51
N VAL A 108 14.52 7.28 10.86
CA VAL A 108 13.90 6.25 10.05
C VAL A 108 13.35 6.86 8.75
N ARG A 109 12.69 8.02 8.80
CA ARG A 109 12.21 8.73 7.62
C ARG A 109 13.34 9.25 6.71
N ASN A 110 14.45 9.69 7.27
CA ASN A 110 15.50 10.35 6.48
C ASN A 110 16.56 9.38 5.94
N LYS A 111 16.86 8.30 6.68
CA LYS A 111 17.86 7.31 6.28
C LYS A 111 17.22 6.02 5.77
N VAL A 112 16.43 5.34 6.62
CA VAL A 112 15.88 4.01 6.31
C VAL A 112 14.92 4.09 5.13
N LEU A 113 13.94 4.99 5.17
CA LEU A 113 12.99 5.20 4.07
C LEU A 113 13.68 5.61 2.78
N LYS A 114 14.62 6.55 2.85
CA LYS A 114 15.36 7.02 1.66
C LYS A 114 16.14 5.87 1.05
N PHE A 115 16.80 5.06 1.87
CA PHE A 115 17.51 3.87 1.43
C PHE A 115 16.55 2.85 0.81
N LEU A 116 15.43 2.55 1.46
CA LEU A 116 14.43 1.62 0.94
C LEU A 116 13.84 2.11 -0.37
N ARG A 117 13.62 3.41 -0.58
CA ARG A 117 13.17 3.94 -1.89
C ARG A 117 14.24 3.82 -2.97
N GLN A 118 15.51 4.05 -2.62
CA GLN A 118 16.62 3.92 -3.55
C GLN A 118 16.94 2.46 -3.90
N THR A 119 16.70 1.54 -2.95
CA THR A 119 17.05 0.12 -3.06
C THR A 119 15.86 -0.81 -3.21
N ALA A 120 14.62 -0.32 -3.12
CA ALA A 120 13.42 -1.00 -3.58
C ALA A 120 13.73 -1.40 -5.00
N SER A 121 13.96 -2.69 -5.20
CA SER A 121 14.66 -3.09 -6.40
C SER A 121 13.80 -2.69 -7.57
N ARG A 122 14.44 -2.06 -8.56
CA ARG A 122 13.83 -1.90 -9.88
C ARG A 122 13.18 -3.21 -10.34
N ARG A 123 13.70 -4.38 -9.92
CA ARG A 123 13.12 -5.70 -10.18
C ARG A 123 11.76 -5.93 -9.51
N GLU A 124 11.64 -5.72 -8.20
CA GLU A 124 10.37 -5.86 -7.47
C GLU A 124 9.33 -4.86 -7.97
N LEU A 125 9.72 -3.59 -8.09
CA LEU A 125 8.85 -2.56 -8.67
C LEU A 125 8.43 -2.89 -10.10
N ARG A 126 9.34 -3.39 -10.95
CA ARG A 126 8.98 -3.87 -12.31
C ARG A 126 8.04 -5.07 -12.25
N SER A 127 8.26 -6.01 -11.33
CA SER A 127 7.40 -7.18 -11.17
C SER A 127 5.99 -6.77 -10.75
N ILE A 128 5.88 -5.80 -9.84
CA ILE A 128 4.60 -5.25 -9.39
C ILE A 128 3.94 -4.46 -10.52
N GLN A 129 4.69 -3.63 -11.25
CA GLN A 129 4.19 -2.91 -12.43
C GLN A 129 3.67 -3.87 -13.50
N TYR A 130 4.40 -4.97 -13.77
CA TYR A 130 3.96 -5.99 -14.71
C TYR A 130 2.67 -6.65 -14.25
N LEU A 131 2.62 -7.08 -12.99
CA LEU A 131 1.45 -7.73 -12.40
C LEU A 131 0.24 -6.80 -12.39
N ASN A 132 0.40 -5.55 -11.94
CA ASN A 132 -0.67 -4.55 -11.97
C ASN A 132 -1.17 -4.27 -13.39
N ARG A 133 -0.25 -4.20 -14.37
CA ARG A 133 -0.61 -4.02 -15.78
C ARG A 133 -1.42 -5.21 -16.30
N GLU A 134 -0.99 -6.42 -16.01
CA GLU A 134 -1.70 -7.64 -16.43
C GLU A 134 -3.09 -7.72 -15.80
N ILE A 135 -3.20 -7.44 -14.50
CA ILE A 135 -4.48 -7.34 -13.79
C ILE A 135 -5.38 -6.27 -14.44
N ALA A 136 -4.84 -5.08 -14.70
CA ALA A 136 -5.61 -3.99 -15.29
C ALA A 136 -6.14 -4.36 -16.67
N GLU A 137 -5.35 -5.07 -17.47
CA GLU A 137 -5.75 -5.52 -18.80
C GLU A 137 -6.85 -6.58 -18.75
N ARG A 138 -6.73 -7.56 -17.85
CA ARG A 138 -7.74 -8.60 -17.60
C ARG A 138 -9.05 -8.02 -17.06
N LEU A 139 -8.97 -7.16 -16.05
CA LEU A 139 -10.14 -6.47 -15.48
C LEU A 139 -10.81 -5.57 -16.52
N ARG A 140 -10.07 -4.82 -17.34
CA ARG A 140 -10.66 -4.03 -18.44
C ARG A 140 -11.41 -4.90 -19.43
N ARG A 141 -10.88 -6.07 -19.80
CA ARG A 141 -11.57 -7.02 -20.70
C ARG A 141 -12.86 -7.54 -20.07
N SER A 142 -12.78 -8.01 -18.83
CA SER A 142 -13.93 -8.54 -18.08
C SER A 142 -15.02 -7.49 -17.88
N ILE A 143 -14.67 -6.29 -17.41
CA ILE A 143 -15.61 -5.17 -17.20
C ILE A 143 -16.32 -4.77 -18.50
N ARG A 144 -15.62 -4.79 -19.64
CA ARG A 144 -16.23 -4.47 -20.94
C ARG A 144 -17.25 -5.53 -21.39
N ARG A 145 -16.97 -6.82 -21.14
CA ARG A 145 -17.89 -7.92 -21.45
C ARG A 145 -19.12 -7.90 -20.54
N ASN A 146 -18.93 -7.49 -19.28
CA ASN A 146 -19.96 -7.46 -18.25
C ASN A 146 -20.52 -6.05 -17.98
N ILE A 147 -20.50 -5.17 -18.98
CA ILE A 147 -20.93 -3.78 -18.79
C ILE A 147 -22.42 -3.70 -18.42
N GLU A 148 -23.22 -4.68 -18.83
CA GLU A 148 -24.64 -4.81 -18.48
C GLU A 148 -24.84 -5.10 -16.98
N ILE A 149 -23.98 -5.93 -16.39
CA ILE A 149 -23.99 -6.22 -14.96
C ILE A 149 -23.71 -4.93 -14.16
N LEU A 150 -22.77 -4.13 -14.64
CA LEU A 150 -22.38 -2.85 -14.04
C LEU A 150 -23.32 -1.68 -14.35
N SER A 151 -24.21 -1.82 -15.34
CA SER A 151 -25.17 -0.76 -15.73
C SER A 151 -26.60 -1.04 -15.27
N LYS A 152 -26.97 -2.31 -15.00
CA LYS A 152 -28.24 -2.65 -14.32
C LYS A 152 -28.34 -2.01 -12.92
N ALA A 153 -27.22 -1.71 -12.27
CA ALA A 153 -27.14 -0.96 -11.01
C ALA A 153 -27.58 0.52 -11.13
N ILE A 154 -27.55 1.11 -12.33
CA ILE A 154 -27.95 2.51 -12.58
C ILE A 154 -29.49 2.62 -12.76
N ILE A 155 -30.16 1.50 -13.07
CA ILE A 155 -31.61 1.52 -13.36
C ILE A 155 -32.44 1.57 -12.06
N LYS A 156 -31.94 1.02 -10.94
CA LYS A 156 -32.63 1.08 -9.64
C LYS A 156 -32.62 2.46 -8.97
N THR A 157 -31.74 3.38 -9.37
CA THR A 157 -31.69 4.74 -8.79
C THR A 157 -32.57 5.76 -9.53
N LYS A 158 -33.19 5.40 -10.66
CA LYS A 158 -34.02 6.32 -11.48
C LYS A 158 -35.53 6.27 -11.20
N THR A 159 -35.97 5.65 -10.10
CA THR A 159 -37.35 5.78 -9.61
C THR A 159 -37.43 6.69 -8.39
N SER A 160 -36.92 7.92 -8.50
CA SER A 160 -37.53 9.07 -7.83
C SER A 160 -37.09 10.37 -8.51
N SER A 161 -38.03 11.29 -8.61
CA SER A 161 -37.98 12.62 -9.23
C SER A 161 -38.05 12.69 -10.78
N LYS A 162 -39.29 12.70 -11.28
CA LYS A 162 -39.68 13.60 -12.38
C LYS A 162 -39.51 15.04 -11.87
N THR A 163 -38.82 15.90 -12.62
CA THR A 163 -39.31 17.24 -13.02
C THR A 163 -38.45 17.77 -14.18
N SER A 164 -39.09 17.73 -15.34
CA SER A 164 -39.15 18.65 -16.50
C SER A 164 -38.20 19.83 -16.68
N GLN A 165 -37.97 20.10 -17.99
CA GLN A 165 -37.62 21.36 -18.70
C GLN A 165 -36.12 21.58 -18.99
N SER A 166 -35.65 21.24 -20.21
CA SER A 166 -35.59 22.05 -21.45
C SER A 166 -34.51 23.16 -21.37
N SER A 167 -33.61 23.42 -22.34
CA SER A 167 -33.64 23.26 -23.79
C SER A 167 -32.23 23.53 -24.39
N GLN A 168 -31.92 22.82 -25.47
CA GLN A 168 -31.33 23.27 -26.74
C GLN A 168 -29.92 23.91 -26.91
N HIS A 169 -29.22 23.31 -27.89
CA HIS A 169 -28.41 23.85 -28.99
C HIS A 169 -26.93 24.29 -28.83
N ALA A 170 -26.06 23.37 -29.30
CA ALA A 170 -25.00 23.52 -30.32
C ALA A 170 -24.26 24.86 -30.50
N THR A 171 -22.92 24.79 -30.51
CA THR A 171 -22.12 25.15 -31.71
C THR A 171 -20.67 24.70 -31.63
N LYS A 172 -20.22 24.10 -32.73
CA LYS A 172 -18.85 23.74 -33.11
C LYS A 172 -18.15 24.99 -33.65
N ARG A 173 -16.94 25.33 -33.18
CA ARG A 173 -15.93 26.08 -33.96
C ARG A 173 -14.52 25.65 -33.58
N GLU A 174 -13.85 25.05 -34.56
CA GLU A 174 -12.39 25.02 -34.70
C GLU A 174 -11.90 26.41 -35.11
N ASN A 175 -10.83 26.90 -34.48
CA ASN A 175 -9.54 27.15 -35.14
C ASN A 175 -8.54 27.74 -34.15
N GLY A 176 -7.30 27.25 -34.25
CA GLY A 176 -6.23 27.47 -33.28
C GLY A 176 -5.46 28.78 -33.44
N SER A 177 -4.59 29.02 -32.47
CA SER A 177 -3.28 29.64 -32.67
C SER A 177 -2.43 29.43 -31.42
N GLY A 178 -1.16 29.16 -31.64
CA GLY A 178 -0.24 28.66 -30.62
C GLY A 178 0.19 29.73 -29.63
N HIS A 179 0.25 29.33 -28.36
CA HIS A 179 1.22 29.86 -27.42
C HIS A 179 1.79 28.71 -26.60
N ARG A 180 3.05 28.35 -26.94
CA ARG A 180 3.96 27.55 -26.11
C ARG A 180 4.07 28.24 -24.75
N ARG A 181 3.22 27.85 -23.81
CA ARG A 181 3.44 28.13 -22.38
C ARG A 181 4.13 26.91 -21.80
N ASP A 182 5.38 27.12 -21.41
CA ASP A 182 6.20 26.22 -20.62
C ASP A 182 5.36 25.61 -19.49
N ARG A 183 4.90 24.39 -19.71
CA ARG A 183 4.40 23.54 -18.64
C ARG A 183 5.62 23.14 -17.84
N LYS A 184 5.95 23.94 -16.81
CA LYS A 184 6.69 23.47 -15.63
C LYS A 184 6.10 22.11 -15.28
N SER A 185 6.85 21.06 -15.61
CA SER A 185 6.48 19.70 -15.30
C SER A 185 6.40 19.65 -13.77
N LYS A 186 5.18 19.62 -13.24
CA LYS A 186 4.96 19.22 -11.86
C LYS A 186 5.52 17.82 -11.78
N THR A 187 6.73 17.70 -11.23
CA THR A 187 7.44 16.46 -11.00
C THR A 187 6.53 15.60 -10.13
N ARG A 188 5.72 14.75 -10.77
CA ARG A 188 4.98 13.71 -10.06
C ARG A 188 6.05 12.84 -9.41
N PRO A 189 5.95 12.54 -8.11
CA PRO A 189 6.87 11.58 -7.51
C PRO A 189 6.76 10.28 -8.31
N ARG A 190 7.86 9.92 -8.98
CA ARG A 190 8.02 8.70 -9.76
C ARG A 190 7.97 7.51 -8.80
N ASP A 191 6.77 7.02 -8.46
CA ASP A 191 6.60 5.81 -7.65
C ASP A 191 5.25 5.06 -7.88
N ALA A 192 4.37 5.52 -8.78
CA ALA A 192 3.04 4.92 -8.89
C ALA A 192 3.06 3.60 -9.69
N THR A 193 3.20 2.48 -8.99
CA THR A 193 2.76 1.14 -9.43
C THR A 193 1.25 1.07 -9.63
N ARG A 194 0.51 1.93 -8.92
CA ARG A 194 -0.95 2.08 -8.98
C ARG A 194 -1.50 2.05 -10.41
N SER A 195 -2.42 1.13 -10.65
CA SER A 195 -3.21 1.04 -11.87
C SER A 195 -4.57 1.68 -11.69
N VAL A 196 -5.06 2.28 -12.78
CA VAL A 196 -6.33 3.00 -12.82
C VAL A 196 -7.12 2.57 -14.04
N ILE A 197 -8.39 2.23 -13.82
CA ILE A 197 -9.37 1.92 -14.86
C ILE A 197 -10.48 2.97 -14.76
N HIS A 198 -10.61 3.76 -15.82
CA HIS A 198 -11.70 4.72 -15.95
C HIS A 198 -12.96 4.00 -16.41
N LEU A 199 -14.02 4.11 -15.62
CA LEU A 199 -15.39 3.77 -16.00
C LEU A 199 -16.11 5.07 -16.35
N LYS A 200 -17.37 5.00 -16.81
CA LYS A 200 -18.12 6.21 -17.22
C LYS A 200 -18.16 7.27 -16.11
N ASP A 201 -18.62 6.88 -14.93
CA ASP A 201 -18.87 7.82 -13.82
C ASP A 201 -18.01 7.53 -12.58
N GLN A 202 -17.13 6.53 -12.66
CA GLN A 202 -16.32 6.04 -11.54
C GLN A 202 -14.93 5.63 -11.98
N VAL A 203 -14.05 5.45 -10.99
CA VAL A 203 -12.67 5.04 -11.21
C VAL A 203 -12.36 3.85 -10.32
N LEU A 204 -11.98 2.73 -10.93
CA LEU A 204 -11.38 1.61 -10.21
C LEU A 204 -9.86 1.83 -10.16
N ALA A 205 -9.37 2.26 -9.00
CA ALA A 205 -7.94 2.35 -8.72
C ALA A 205 -7.51 1.19 -7.83
N PHE A 206 -6.38 0.56 -8.17
CA PHE A 206 -5.81 -0.48 -7.33
C PHE A 206 -4.28 -0.54 -7.41
N ASP A 207 -3.67 -1.18 -6.42
CA ASP A 207 -2.22 -1.42 -6.40
C ASP A 207 -1.90 -2.68 -5.57
N ILE A 208 -0.69 -3.19 -5.77
CA ILE A 208 -0.11 -4.26 -4.98
C ILE A 208 1.03 -3.64 -4.19
N ALA A 209 0.94 -3.73 -2.86
CA ALA A 209 1.86 -3.02 -1.98
C ALA A 209 2.09 -3.78 -0.67
N HIS A 210 3.16 -3.42 0.02
CA HIS A 210 3.32 -3.76 1.42
C HIS A 210 2.33 -2.94 2.24
N GLY A 211 1.52 -3.65 3.03
CA GLY A 211 0.46 -3.09 3.85
C GLY A 211 0.71 -3.25 5.34
N GLY A 212 1.83 -3.83 5.77
CA GLY A 212 2.04 -4.02 7.20
C GLY A 212 1.20 -5.17 7.75
N ASP A 213 0.69 -4.94 8.96
CA ASP A 213 -0.24 -5.77 9.72
C ASP A 213 -1.70 -5.69 9.22
N ARG A 214 -1.96 -4.93 8.16
CA ARG A 214 -3.30 -4.83 7.56
C ARG A 214 -3.75 -6.16 6.97
N GLY A 215 -5.07 -6.29 6.80
CA GLY A 215 -5.69 -7.47 6.18
C GLY A 215 -5.22 -7.74 4.73
N GLN A 216 -5.70 -8.85 4.18
CA GLN A 216 -5.39 -9.34 2.82
C GLN A 216 -5.49 -8.27 1.74
N ALA A 217 -6.54 -7.45 1.82
CA ALA A 217 -6.71 -6.25 1.02
C ALA A 217 -7.47 -5.19 1.82
N TYR A 218 -7.21 -3.93 1.50
CA TYR A 218 -7.80 -2.78 2.18
C TYR A 218 -7.99 -1.60 1.21
N VAL A 219 -8.85 -0.65 1.56
CA VAL A 219 -9.11 0.55 0.77
C VAL A 219 -8.54 1.76 1.50
N GLU A 220 -7.92 2.67 0.76
CA GLU A 220 -7.69 4.03 1.24
C GLU A 220 -8.17 5.05 0.22
N THR A 221 -8.60 6.20 0.73
CA THR A 221 -8.99 7.37 -0.06
C THR A 221 -7.82 8.33 -0.13
N ASP A 222 -7.37 8.68 -1.34
CA ASP A 222 -6.33 9.69 -1.51
C ASP A 222 -6.87 11.12 -1.26
N LYS A 223 -5.97 12.11 -1.20
CA LYS A 223 -6.33 13.53 -0.97
C LYS A 223 -7.29 14.10 -2.02
N ASN A 224 -7.43 13.45 -3.18
CA ASN A 224 -8.31 13.86 -4.25
C ASN A 224 -9.65 13.10 -4.20
N GLY A 225 -9.91 12.30 -3.15
CA GLY A 225 -11.12 11.52 -3.01
C GLY A 225 -11.10 10.18 -3.75
N VAL A 226 -9.99 9.77 -4.36
CA VAL A 226 -9.94 8.50 -5.12
C VAL A 226 -9.72 7.34 -4.15
N ARG A 227 -10.74 6.48 -4.04
CA ARG A 227 -10.66 5.20 -3.32
C ARG A 227 -9.82 4.22 -4.12
N THR A 228 -8.74 3.73 -3.53
CA THR A 228 -7.81 2.78 -4.16
C THR A 228 -7.77 1.50 -3.33
N VAL A 229 -7.96 0.36 -3.99
CA VAL A 229 -7.86 -0.97 -3.36
C VAL A 229 -6.40 -1.43 -3.36
N PHE A 230 -5.91 -1.91 -2.23
CA PHE A 230 -4.56 -2.43 -2.11
C PHE A 230 -4.57 -3.88 -1.70
N VAL A 231 -3.86 -4.71 -2.45
CA VAL A 231 -3.59 -6.10 -2.08
C VAL A 231 -2.30 -6.12 -1.26
N ASN A 232 -2.38 -6.61 -0.02
CA ASN A 232 -1.26 -6.62 0.93
C ASN A 232 -0.31 -7.79 0.64
N MET A 233 0.94 -7.47 0.25
CA MET A 233 1.98 -8.46 0.03
C MET A 233 2.59 -9.03 1.32
N ASP A 234 2.38 -8.37 2.45
CA ASP A 234 2.89 -8.82 3.76
C ASP A 234 1.98 -9.84 4.44
N HIS A 235 0.74 -9.95 3.95
CA HIS A 235 -0.22 -10.87 4.51
C HIS A 235 0.23 -12.33 4.24
N PRO A 236 0.13 -13.26 5.20
CA PRO A 236 0.57 -14.65 5.00
C PRO A 236 -0.01 -15.33 3.75
N MET A 237 -1.28 -15.01 3.43
CA MET A 237 -1.95 -15.51 2.23
C MET A 237 -1.30 -15.08 0.91
N TRP A 238 -0.51 -13.99 0.91
CA TRP A 238 0.31 -13.63 -0.24
C TRP A 238 1.28 -14.75 -0.62
N ASN A 239 1.81 -15.52 0.33
CA ASN A 239 2.71 -16.62 -0.01
C ASN A 239 1.97 -17.95 -0.21
N VAL A 240 0.88 -18.17 0.54
CA VAL A 240 0.07 -19.40 0.45
C VAL A 240 -0.67 -19.47 -0.89
N GLU A 241 -1.33 -18.38 -1.28
CA GLU A 241 -2.15 -18.34 -2.51
C GLU A 241 -1.36 -17.87 -3.74
N ALA A 242 -0.15 -17.33 -3.60
CA ALA A 242 0.63 -16.81 -4.74
C ALA A 242 1.88 -17.61 -5.11
N SER A 243 1.98 -18.87 -4.66
CA SER A 243 3.15 -19.73 -4.88
C SER A 243 3.46 -20.00 -6.36
N MET A 244 2.51 -19.78 -7.27
CA MET A 244 2.71 -19.85 -8.73
C MET A 244 2.05 -18.68 -9.45
N THR A 245 2.65 -18.26 -10.58
CA THR A 245 2.23 -17.10 -11.39
C THR A 245 0.76 -17.09 -11.82
N PRO A 246 0.08 -18.24 -12.08
CA PRO A 246 -1.37 -18.22 -12.32
C PRO A 246 -2.17 -17.93 -11.04
N THR A 247 -1.75 -18.50 -9.90
CA THR A 247 -2.46 -18.41 -8.61
C THR A 247 -2.31 -17.02 -7.99
N LYS A 248 -1.13 -16.41 -8.13
CA LYS A 248 -0.86 -15.03 -7.71
C LYS A 248 -1.81 -14.03 -8.36
N LEU A 249 -1.99 -14.18 -9.68
CA LEU A 249 -2.86 -13.32 -10.45
C LEU A 249 -4.33 -13.51 -10.06
N ARG A 250 -4.75 -14.76 -9.88
CA ARG A 250 -6.09 -15.13 -9.38
C ARG A 250 -6.37 -14.48 -8.03
N TYR A 251 -5.47 -14.66 -7.05
CA TYR A 251 -5.58 -14.02 -5.73
C TYR A 251 -5.77 -12.52 -5.84
N CYS A 252 -4.89 -11.82 -6.58
CA CYS A 252 -4.96 -10.38 -6.69
C CYS A 252 -6.27 -9.90 -7.33
N ILE A 253 -6.70 -10.52 -8.43
CA ILE A 253 -7.96 -10.16 -9.12
C ILE A 253 -9.14 -10.36 -8.17
N ARG A 254 -9.20 -11.50 -7.46
CA ARG A 254 -10.26 -11.81 -6.51
C ARG A 254 -10.35 -10.74 -5.42
N GLN A 255 -9.23 -10.44 -4.74
CA GLN A 255 -9.18 -9.46 -3.66
C GLN A 255 -9.57 -8.05 -4.15
N ILE A 256 -9.15 -7.67 -5.36
CA ILE A 256 -9.50 -6.38 -5.95
C ILE A 256 -11.01 -6.31 -6.20
N LEU A 257 -11.60 -7.33 -6.84
CA LEU A 257 -13.03 -7.36 -7.14
C LEU A 257 -13.89 -7.41 -5.87
N GLU A 258 -13.58 -8.29 -4.91
CA GLU A 258 -14.30 -8.42 -3.65
C GLU A 258 -14.36 -7.09 -2.90
N ARG A 259 -13.21 -6.42 -2.73
CA ARG A 259 -13.15 -5.11 -2.07
C ARG A 259 -13.83 -4.02 -2.88
N SER A 260 -13.74 -4.07 -4.20
CA SER A 260 -14.38 -3.05 -5.04
C SER A 260 -15.90 -3.14 -5.03
N ILE A 261 -16.46 -4.34 -4.89
CA ILE A 261 -17.91 -4.56 -4.75
C ILE A 261 -18.35 -4.20 -3.33
N ALA A 262 -17.65 -4.69 -2.30
CA ALA A 262 -18.02 -4.45 -0.90
C ALA A 262 -17.96 -2.97 -0.49
N GLU A 263 -17.10 -2.19 -1.13
CA GLU A 263 -16.90 -0.76 -0.82
C GLU A 263 -17.58 0.16 -1.85
N ASP A 264 -18.47 -0.37 -2.70
CA ASP A 264 -19.19 0.38 -3.74
C ASP A 264 -18.25 1.23 -4.64
N ILE A 265 -17.07 0.71 -4.94
CA ILE A 265 -16.11 1.29 -5.90
C ILE A 265 -16.48 0.90 -7.33
N LEU A 266 -17.00 -0.32 -7.51
CA LEU A 266 -17.63 -0.74 -8.74
C LEU A 266 -19.14 -0.48 -8.66
N PRO A 267 -19.77 0.00 -9.75
CA PRO A 267 -21.19 0.30 -9.76
C PRO A 267 -21.99 -1.00 -9.99
N ALA A 268 -21.81 -2.00 -9.11
CA ALA A 268 -22.55 -3.26 -9.17
C ALA A 268 -23.82 -3.22 -8.31
N ASN A 269 -23.80 -2.48 -7.20
CA ASN A 269 -24.88 -2.33 -6.21
C ASN A 269 -25.74 -3.61 -6.01
N PRO A 270 -25.12 -4.76 -5.68
CA PRO A 270 -25.89 -5.98 -5.42
C PRO A 270 -26.81 -5.76 -4.22
N SER A 271 -28.06 -6.17 -4.35
CA SER A 271 -29.07 -6.05 -3.28
C SER A 271 -29.01 -7.22 -2.30
N THR A 272 -28.37 -8.33 -2.68
CA THR A 272 -28.20 -9.53 -1.85
C THR A 272 -26.76 -10.06 -1.89
N PRO A 273 -26.32 -10.84 -0.89
CA PRO A 273 -25.02 -11.51 -0.92
C PRO A 273 -24.86 -12.47 -2.11
N GLU A 274 -25.94 -13.11 -2.54
CA GLU A 274 -25.98 -14.02 -3.69
C GLU A 274 -25.75 -13.29 -5.02
N GLU A 275 -26.38 -12.11 -5.18
CA GLU A 275 -26.11 -11.22 -6.30
C GLU A 275 -24.66 -10.74 -6.28
N ALA A 276 -24.14 -10.36 -5.11
CA ALA A 276 -22.74 -9.94 -4.98
C ALA A 276 -21.77 -11.05 -5.38
N TYR A 277 -22.05 -12.30 -4.97
CA TYR A 277 -21.26 -13.46 -5.34
C TYR A 277 -21.34 -13.75 -6.85
N SER A 278 -22.52 -13.66 -7.45
CA SER A 278 -22.71 -13.89 -8.89
C SER A 278 -22.00 -12.83 -9.73
N VAL A 279 -22.05 -11.56 -9.33
CA VAL A 279 -21.30 -10.47 -9.98
C VAL A 279 -19.79 -10.70 -9.85
N LEU A 280 -19.32 -11.05 -8.65
CA LEU A 280 -17.93 -11.36 -8.39
C LEU A 280 -17.45 -12.50 -9.30
N ASP A 281 -18.19 -13.61 -9.33
CA ASP A 281 -17.83 -14.82 -10.06
C ASP A 281 -17.82 -14.57 -11.58
N ALA A 282 -18.82 -13.86 -12.11
CA ALA A 282 -18.85 -13.47 -13.52
C ALA A 282 -17.63 -12.62 -13.91
N LEU A 283 -17.34 -11.56 -13.13
CA LEU A 283 -16.21 -10.68 -13.40
C LEU A 283 -14.86 -11.40 -13.24
N TYR A 284 -14.76 -12.27 -12.24
CA TYR A 284 -13.56 -13.04 -11.93
C TYR A 284 -13.24 -14.07 -13.01
N ASN A 285 -14.22 -14.89 -13.41
CA ASN A 285 -14.04 -15.92 -14.43
C ASN A 285 -13.69 -15.30 -15.79
N ASP A 286 -14.36 -14.22 -16.19
CA ASP A 286 -14.05 -13.51 -17.43
C ASP A 286 -12.68 -12.82 -17.42
N ALA A 287 -12.19 -12.40 -16.25
CA ALA A 287 -10.86 -11.81 -16.13
C ALA A 287 -9.76 -12.89 -16.27
N LEU A 288 -10.07 -14.13 -15.96
CA LEU A 288 -9.13 -15.25 -16.03
C LEU A 288 -9.14 -15.99 -17.36
N ALA A 289 -10.19 -15.79 -18.17
CA ALA A 289 -10.32 -16.25 -19.55
C ALA A 289 -9.41 -15.48 -20.54
#